data_AF-A0A9X7UYZ7-F1
#
_entry.id   AF-A0A9X7UYZ7-F1
#
_cell.length_a   1.000
_cell.length_b   1.000
_cell.length_c   1.000
_cell.angle_alpha   90.00
_cell.angle_beta   90.00
_cell.angle_gamma   90.00
#
_symmetry.space_group_name_H-M   'P 1'
#
loop_
_entity.id
_entity.type
_entity.pdbx_description
1 polymer ?
#
loop_
_entity_poly.entity_id
_entity_poly.type
_entity_poly.pdbx_seq_one_letter_code
_entity_poly.pdbx_strand_id
1 'polypeptide(L)'
;MTKTPLALVTALLASGLALPSLAAQQSQGQTGMQTQQQSATAGQHNGGISIRVGHDIVDAVDDIRENVADLVGSLRESGEDMGLANWSQNEGRLAKMEETLQQEMEHKLDDKADRTDDSWKSWITGDDYKVTVTKQVNQLAGQLDEIAKMLDGAKGGKMQQIVSATVVDQVDDLQETVEDLVVALEDADGLSINNQHLQDARKRLDKMEQELDRNADLDDARWSVYATGDQFTPGIQKNVSELAQTLRSLFQQGARCRCKHESNRPRPCPAHVGGAVASCFRRSALPIRTAQAVGTPSHYSAELPGRAAGPC
;
A
#
# COMPACT_ATOMS: atom_id res chain seq x y z
N MET A 1 -43.14 -29.39 6.68
CA MET A 1 -42.97 -29.32 8.15
C MET A 1 -41.64 -29.98 8.43
N THR A 2 -40.59 -29.34 8.95
CA THR A 2 -40.47 -28.28 9.97
C THR A 2 -39.26 -27.40 9.62
N LYS A 3 -39.46 -26.08 9.63
CA LYS A 3 -38.40 -25.06 9.55
C LYS A 3 -37.90 -24.79 10.96
N THR A 4 -36.60 -24.87 11.18
CA THR A 4 -35.96 -24.45 12.43
C THR A 4 -35.37 -23.04 12.19
N PRO A 5 -35.80 -22.00 12.92
CA PRO A 5 -35.11 -20.71 12.89
C PRO A 5 -33.97 -20.72 13.93
N LEU A 6 -32.75 -20.48 13.48
CA LEU A 6 -31.63 -20.09 14.35
C LEU A 6 -31.86 -18.63 14.75
N ALA A 7 -32.15 -18.41 16.03
CA ALA A 7 -32.31 -17.10 16.61
C ALA A 7 -30.95 -16.43 16.77
N LEU A 8 -30.76 -15.30 16.09
CA LEU A 8 -29.66 -14.37 16.28
C LEU A 8 -29.87 -13.66 17.63
N VAL A 9 -28.99 -13.90 18.61
CA VAL A 9 -29.00 -13.17 19.89
C VAL A 9 -28.19 -11.90 19.71
N THR A 10 -28.87 -10.78 19.51
CA THR A 10 -28.29 -9.44 19.57
C THR A 10 -28.16 -9.03 21.03
N ALA A 11 -26.94 -9.04 21.58
CA ALA A 11 -26.66 -8.46 22.88
C ALA A 11 -26.28 -6.98 22.71
N LEU A 12 -27.25 -6.08 22.90
CA LEU A 12 -27.02 -4.65 23.09
C LEU A 12 -26.55 -4.42 24.53
N LEU A 13 -25.27 -4.12 24.73
CA LEU A 13 -24.77 -3.52 25.97
C LEU A 13 -24.66 -2.01 25.77
N ALA A 14 -25.78 -1.32 25.97
CA ALA A 14 -25.80 0.10 26.28
C ALA A 14 -25.46 0.27 27.77
N SER A 15 -24.34 0.90 28.06
CA SER A 15 -24.03 1.44 29.39
C SER A 15 -23.44 2.83 29.22
N GLY A 16 -24.33 3.79 28.99
CA GLY A 16 -24.03 5.20 29.24
C GLY A 16 -24.24 5.48 30.72
N LEU A 17 -23.21 6.00 31.39
CA LEU A 17 -23.37 6.78 32.62
C LEU A 17 -22.45 8.01 32.56
N ALA A 18 -23.12 9.11 32.25
CA ALA A 18 -22.86 10.52 32.50
C ALA A 18 -21.60 10.92 33.31
N LEU A 19 -20.82 11.79 32.67
CA LEU A 19 -19.95 12.79 33.28
C LEU A 19 -20.77 13.74 34.19
N PRO A 20 -20.31 14.07 35.41
CA PRO A 20 -20.74 15.27 36.10
C PRO A 20 -19.86 16.46 35.69
N SER A 21 -20.41 17.34 34.87
CA SER A 21 -19.96 18.73 34.77
C SER A 21 -20.45 19.50 36.01
N LEU A 22 -19.53 19.97 36.87
CA LEU A 22 -19.81 21.09 37.77
C LEU A 22 -18.84 22.23 37.44
N ALA A 23 -19.43 23.33 36.96
CA ALA A 23 -18.78 24.62 36.92
C ALA A 23 -19.21 25.44 38.14
N ALA A 24 -18.26 26.29 38.59
CA ALA A 24 -18.40 27.47 39.44
C ALA A 24 -18.51 27.27 40.98
N GLN A 25 -17.38 27.48 41.68
CA GLN A 25 -17.32 28.51 42.72
C GLN A 25 -15.88 29.02 42.93
N GLN A 26 -15.68 30.33 42.74
CA GLN A 26 -14.47 31.09 43.10
C GLN A 26 -14.32 31.22 44.62
N SER A 27 -13.12 30.98 45.16
CA SER A 27 -12.26 32.05 45.75
C SER A 27 -11.16 31.52 46.70
N GLN A 28 -9.98 32.14 46.53
CA GLN A 28 -8.92 32.38 47.52
C GLN A 28 -7.98 31.22 47.93
N GLY A 29 -6.85 31.16 47.21
CA GLY A 29 -5.55 31.42 47.82
C GLY A 29 -4.75 30.22 48.32
N GLN A 30 -3.79 29.75 47.51
CA GLN A 30 -2.42 29.49 47.95
C GLN A 30 -1.49 29.16 46.77
N THR A 31 -0.37 29.84 46.77
CA THR A 31 0.85 29.69 45.95
C THR A 31 1.38 28.25 45.90
N GLY A 32 1.69 27.74 44.70
CA GLY A 32 2.40 26.49 44.51
C GLY A 32 2.62 26.14 43.04
N MET A 33 3.88 26.15 42.63
CA MET A 33 4.44 25.89 41.29
C MET A 33 3.85 24.67 40.54
N GLN A 34 3.54 24.85 39.25
CA GLN A 34 4.08 24.07 38.11
C GLN A 34 3.32 24.41 36.82
N THR A 35 3.64 25.58 36.24
CA THR A 35 3.65 25.75 34.78
C THR A 35 5.06 25.43 34.31
N GLN A 36 5.27 24.21 33.83
CA GLN A 36 6.42 23.87 32.98
C GLN A 36 5.85 23.81 31.56
N GLN A 37 5.63 24.96 30.91
CA GLN A 37 6.66 25.62 30.10
C GLN A 37 7.46 24.58 29.31
N GLN A 38 6.92 24.25 28.13
CA GLN A 38 7.68 23.82 26.97
C GLN A 38 8.80 24.85 26.73
N SER A 39 9.93 24.63 27.39
CA SER A 39 11.16 25.32 27.08
C SER A 39 11.75 24.63 25.85
N ALA A 40 11.67 25.34 24.74
CA ALA A 40 12.55 25.15 23.60
C ALA A 40 14.00 25.20 24.10
N THR A 41 14.60 24.03 24.29
CA THR A 41 16.05 23.91 24.36
C THR A 41 16.52 23.72 22.93
N ALA A 42 17.05 24.79 22.35
CA ALA A 42 17.87 24.75 21.15
C ALA A 42 19.12 23.90 21.43
N GLY A 43 18.94 22.58 21.36
CA GLY A 43 20.01 21.60 21.26
C GLY A 43 20.04 21.14 19.81
N GLN A 44 20.98 21.69 19.06
CA GLN A 44 21.60 21.12 17.86
C GLN A 44 20.84 19.92 17.27
N HIS A 45 19.80 20.20 16.46
CA HIS A 45 19.18 19.19 15.61
C HIS A 45 20.22 18.74 14.59
N ASN A 46 20.98 17.70 14.91
CA ASN A 46 21.41 16.77 13.88
C ASN A 46 20.14 16.18 13.30
N GLY A 47 19.94 16.32 11.98
CA GLY A 47 18.73 15.89 11.28
C GLY A 47 18.47 14.39 11.38
N GLY A 48 17.81 13.99 12.46
CA GLY A 48 17.34 12.63 12.74
C GLY A 48 15.83 12.63 13.00
N ILE A 49 15.23 11.46 12.91
CA ILE A 49 13.79 11.24 13.02
C ILE A 49 13.31 11.56 14.44
N SER A 50 12.18 12.26 14.55
CA SER A 50 11.52 12.50 15.85
C SER A 50 11.10 11.18 16.49
N ILE A 51 11.20 11.06 17.82
CA ILE A 51 10.84 9.83 18.56
C ILE A 51 9.43 9.35 18.23
N ARG A 52 8.49 10.31 18.17
CA ARG A 52 7.09 10.01 17.87
C ARG A 52 6.92 9.45 16.46
N VAL A 53 7.51 10.11 15.47
CA VAL A 53 7.45 9.67 14.07
C VAL A 53 8.13 8.31 13.89
N GLY A 54 9.20 8.03 14.63
CA GLY A 54 9.84 6.72 14.65
C GLY A 54 8.93 5.61 15.19
N HIS A 55 8.05 5.92 16.15
CA HIS A 55 7.04 4.99 16.66
C HIS A 55 5.93 4.79 15.64
N ASP A 56 5.36 5.89 15.12
CA ASP A 56 4.27 5.87 14.13
C ASP A 56 4.65 5.02 12.89
N ILE A 57 5.91 5.10 12.43
CA ILE A 57 6.40 4.27 11.32
C ILE A 57 6.52 2.78 11.71
N VAL A 58 7.00 2.48 12.92
CA VAL A 58 7.20 1.08 13.35
C VAL A 58 5.85 0.39 13.56
N ASP A 59 4.91 1.08 14.20
CA ASP A 59 3.53 0.62 14.37
C ASP A 59 2.89 0.36 13.00
N ALA A 60 2.92 1.33 12.08
CA ALA A 60 2.33 1.15 10.76
C ALA A 60 2.96 -0.02 9.97
N VAL A 61 4.27 -0.27 10.12
CA VAL A 61 4.90 -1.46 9.51
C VAL A 61 4.43 -2.76 10.15
N ASP A 62 4.17 -2.74 11.46
CA ASP A 62 3.65 -3.88 12.20
C ASP A 62 2.19 -4.18 11.83
N ASP A 63 1.36 -3.15 11.72
CA ASP A 63 -0.04 -3.25 11.30
C ASP A 63 -0.17 -3.79 9.87
N ILE A 64 0.71 -3.34 8.95
CA ILE A 64 0.78 -3.93 7.59
C ILE A 64 1.18 -5.40 7.69
N ARG A 65 2.14 -5.77 8.54
CA ARG A 65 2.55 -7.17 8.71
C ARG A 65 1.40 -8.04 9.21
N GLU A 66 0.64 -7.56 10.20
CA GLU A 66 -0.55 -8.26 10.71
C GLU A 66 -1.61 -8.44 9.61
N ASN A 67 -1.96 -7.38 8.87
CA ASN A 67 -2.95 -7.49 7.80
C ASN A 67 -2.49 -8.35 6.61
N VAL A 68 -1.18 -8.39 6.31
CA VAL A 68 -0.66 -9.37 5.32
C VAL A 68 -0.83 -10.80 5.86
N ALA A 69 -0.64 -11.02 7.15
CA ALA A 69 -0.84 -12.34 7.76
C ALA A 69 -2.31 -12.77 7.72
N ASP A 70 -3.24 -11.85 8.00
CA ASP A 70 -4.68 -12.12 7.96
C ASP A 70 -5.20 -12.34 6.53
N LEU A 71 -4.67 -11.58 5.55
CA LEU A 71 -4.91 -11.86 4.14
C LEU A 71 -4.39 -13.25 3.75
N VAL A 72 -3.18 -13.63 4.19
CA VAL A 72 -2.63 -14.97 3.95
C VAL A 72 -3.52 -16.04 4.56
N GLY A 73 -3.98 -15.85 5.81
CA GLY A 73 -4.92 -16.76 6.48
C GLY A 73 -6.22 -16.91 5.69
N SER A 74 -6.82 -15.79 5.28
CA SER A 74 -8.05 -15.77 4.47
C SER A 74 -7.87 -16.48 3.13
N LEU A 75 -6.72 -16.31 2.46
CA LEU A 75 -6.38 -17.02 1.24
C LEU A 75 -6.15 -18.52 1.46
N ARG A 76 -5.58 -18.92 2.60
CA ARG A 76 -5.45 -20.33 2.99
C ARG A 76 -6.80 -21.01 3.18
N GLU A 77 -7.79 -20.29 3.70
CA GLU A 77 -9.15 -20.82 3.88
C GLU A 77 -9.95 -20.87 2.57
N SER A 78 -9.71 -19.90 1.67
CA SER A 78 -10.54 -19.67 0.49
C SER A 78 -9.94 -20.14 -0.84
N GLY A 79 -8.64 -20.42 -0.88
CA GLY A 79 -7.87 -20.47 -2.12
C GLY A 79 -8.29 -21.58 -3.10
N GLU A 80 -8.79 -22.72 -2.60
CA GLU A 80 -9.37 -23.76 -3.45
C GLU A 80 -10.65 -23.25 -4.16
N ASP A 81 -11.52 -22.53 -3.45
CA ASP A 81 -12.76 -21.96 -3.98
C ASP A 81 -12.51 -20.77 -4.91
N MET A 82 -11.44 -20.01 -4.64
CA MET A 82 -10.91 -18.97 -5.54
C MET A 82 -10.32 -19.53 -6.84
N GLY A 83 -10.22 -20.86 -6.97
CA GLY A 83 -9.72 -21.53 -8.17
C GLY A 83 -8.23 -21.30 -8.40
N LEU A 84 -7.45 -21.17 -7.31
CA LEU A 84 -6.00 -21.10 -7.37
C LEU A 84 -5.43 -22.40 -7.95
N ALA A 85 -4.65 -22.28 -9.02
CA ALA A 85 -3.99 -23.45 -9.61
C ALA A 85 -2.93 -24.02 -8.65
N ASN A 86 -2.65 -25.32 -8.74
CA ASN A 86 -1.64 -26.01 -7.91
C ASN A 86 -1.84 -25.78 -6.39
N TRP A 87 -3.09 -25.81 -5.94
CA TRP A 87 -3.49 -25.41 -4.59
C TRP A 87 -2.58 -25.95 -3.48
N SER A 88 -2.33 -27.26 -3.42
CA SER A 88 -1.47 -27.86 -2.38
C SER A 88 -0.06 -27.25 -2.31
N GLN A 89 0.52 -26.84 -3.45
CA GLN A 89 1.81 -26.14 -3.47
C GLN A 89 1.69 -24.70 -2.99
N ASN A 90 0.62 -24.00 -3.39
CA ASN A 90 0.38 -22.61 -3.01
C ASN A 90 -0.03 -22.48 -1.55
N GLU A 91 -0.82 -23.40 -1.01
CA GLU A 91 -1.11 -23.50 0.42
C GLU A 91 0.17 -23.63 1.23
N GLY A 92 1.10 -24.51 0.82
CA GLY A 92 2.40 -24.65 1.49
C GLY A 92 3.27 -23.38 1.40
N ARG A 93 3.12 -22.59 0.33
CA ARG A 93 3.79 -21.27 0.21
C ARG A 93 3.16 -20.24 1.14
N LEU A 94 1.83 -20.16 1.18
CA LEU A 94 1.07 -19.28 2.07
C LEU A 94 1.38 -19.61 3.54
N ALA A 95 1.41 -20.89 3.92
CA ALA A 95 1.78 -21.31 5.27
C ALA A 95 3.20 -20.84 5.66
N LYS A 96 4.16 -20.91 4.72
CA LYS A 96 5.52 -20.39 4.96
C LYS A 96 5.56 -18.86 5.06
N MET A 97 4.72 -18.16 4.29
CA MET A 97 4.60 -16.70 4.40
C MET A 97 4.08 -16.31 5.78
N GLU A 98 3.03 -16.99 6.26
CA GLU A 98 2.44 -16.76 7.58
C GLU A 98 3.46 -17.01 8.69
N GLU A 99 4.20 -18.12 8.63
CA GLU A 99 5.31 -18.38 9.56
C GLU A 99 6.37 -17.27 9.53
N THR A 100 6.72 -16.77 8.34
CA THR A 100 7.67 -15.67 8.21
C THR A 100 7.14 -14.37 8.85
N LEU A 101 5.86 -14.07 8.67
CA LEU A 101 5.23 -12.86 9.23
C LEU A 101 5.18 -12.93 10.76
N GLN A 102 4.61 -14.00 11.30
CA GLN A 102 4.37 -14.18 12.75
C GLN A 102 5.64 -14.53 13.54
N GLN A 103 6.62 -15.23 12.96
CA GLN A 103 7.79 -15.69 13.72
C GLN A 103 9.04 -14.90 13.41
N GLU A 104 9.24 -14.48 12.17
CA GLU A 104 10.48 -13.78 11.81
C GLU A 104 10.35 -12.27 11.76
N MET A 105 9.19 -11.74 11.39
CA MET A 105 9.01 -10.30 11.19
C MET A 105 8.50 -9.60 12.44
N GLU A 106 7.55 -10.22 13.15
CA GLU A 106 7.02 -9.76 14.44
C GLU A 106 8.13 -9.44 15.44
N HIS A 107 8.93 -10.43 15.78
CA HIS A 107 10.01 -10.26 16.76
C HIS A 107 11.08 -9.23 16.35
N LYS A 108 11.26 -8.91 15.07
CA LYS A 108 12.32 -7.98 14.64
C LYS A 108 12.04 -6.54 15.02
N LEU A 109 10.77 -6.11 15.02
CA LEU A 109 10.38 -4.77 15.43
C LEU A 109 10.00 -4.75 16.91
N ASP A 110 9.33 -5.79 17.40
CA ASP A 110 8.97 -5.93 18.82
C ASP A 110 10.20 -5.96 19.74
N ASP A 111 11.22 -6.77 19.42
CA ASP A 111 12.47 -6.83 20.22
C ASP A 111 13.23 -5.49 20.24
N LYS A 112 12.90 -4.56 19.33
CA LYS A 112 13.45 -3.21 19.29
C LYS A 112 12.58 -2.25 20.07
N ALA A 113 11.25 -2.36 19.96
CA ALA A 113 10.26 -1.58 20.69
C ALA A 113 10.28 -1.86 22.20
N ASP A 114 10.49 -3.11 22.60
CA ASP A 114 10.54 -3.56 24.00
C ASP A 114 11.83 -3.16 24.76
N ARG A 115 12.78 -2.50 24.08
CA ARG A 115 14.00 -2.03 24.72
C ARG A 115 13.71 -0.80 25.57
N THR A 116 14.62 -0.48 26.48
CA THR A 116 14.52 0.75 27.28
C THR A 116 14.39 1.98 26.39
N ASP A 117 13.67 3.01 26.85
CA ASP A 117 13.48 4.29 26.13
C ASP A 117 14.77 4.86 25.53
N ASP A 118 15.89 4.71 26.24
CA ASP A 118 17.19 5.22 25.79
C ASP A 118 17.80 4.35 24.68
N SER A 119 17.60 3.02 24.74
CA SER A 119 17.97 2.12 23.64
C SER A 119 17.09 2.35 22.41
N TRP A 120 15.79 2.60 22.60
CA TRP A 120 14.87 2.94 21.52
C TRP A 120 15.30 4.23 20.83
N LYS A 121 15.48 5.32 21.59
CA LYS A 121 15.96 6.63 21.08
C LYS A 121 17.26 6.51 20.29
N SER A 122 18.20 5.73 20.81
CA SER A 122 19.48 5.48 20.14
C SER A 122 19.30 4.73 18.82
N TRP A 123 18.40 3.75 18.77
CA TRP A 123 18.13 2.98 17.57
C TRP A 123 17.45 3.81 16.48
N ILE A 124 16.35 4.50 16.78
CA ILE A 124 15.55 5.25 15.79
C ILE A 124 16.31 6.42 15.15
N THR A 125 17.33 6.94 15.83
CA THR A 125 18.20 8.02 15.31
C THR A 125 19.41 7.48 14.57
N GLY A 126 19.63 6.16 14.57
CA GLY A 126 20.74 5.49 13.91
C GLY A 126 20.41 4.95 12.52
N ASP A 127 21.45 4.67 11.72
CA ASP A 127 21.29 4.12 10.37
C ASP A 127 20.62 2.73 10.35
N ASP A 128 20.77 1.96 11.43
CA ASP A 128 20.16 0.61 11.58
C ASP A 128 18.63 0.66 11.50
N TYR A 129 18.00 1.71 12.02
CA TYR A 129 16.56 1.91 11.95
C TYR A 129 16.08 1.96 10.49
N LYS A 130 16.70 2.84 9.69
CA LYS A 130 16.34 3.02 8.28
C LYS A 130 16.51 1.72 7.49
N VAL A 131 17.62 1.01 7.71
CA VAL A 131 17.90 -0.27 7.05
C VAL A 131 16.86 -1.32 7.43
N THR A 132 16.51 -1.39 8.72
CA THR A 132 15.55 -2.36 9.25
C THR A 132 14.15 -2.12 8.70
N VAL A 133 13.63 -0.89 8.82
CA VAL A 133 12.31 -0.50 8.29
C VAL A 133 12.23 -0.72 6.78
N THR A 134 13.25 -0.26 6.03
CA THR A 134 13.31 -0.46 4.57
C THR A 134 13.28 -1.94 4.20
N LYS A 135 13.96 -2.80 4.97
CA LYS A 135 14.00 -4.24 4.73
C LYS A 135 12.64 -4.89 5.00
N GLN A 136 11.99 -4.56 6.12
CA GLN A 136 10.66 -5.07 6.47
C GLN A 136 9.64 -4.69 5.40
N VAL A 137 9.57 -3.41 5.01
CA VAL A 137 8.65 -2.92 3.98
C VAL A 137 8.88 -3.59 2.62
N ASN A 138 10.13 -3.80 2.22
CA ASN A 138 10.43 -4.52 0.97
C ASN A 138 10.11 -6.02 1.05
N GLN A 139 10.18 -6.62 2.24
CA GLN A 139 9.80 -8.01 2.47
C GLN A 139 8.27 -8.17 2.37
N LEU A 140 7.49 -7.29 3.00
CA LEU A 140 6.03 -7.22 2.87
C LEU A 140 5.60 -7.02 1.40
N ALA A 141 6.24 -6.08 0.70
CA ALA A 141 6.01 -5.88 -0.73
C ALA A 141 6.34 -7.14 -1.57
N GLY A 142 7.35 -7.92 -1.15
CA GLY A 142 7.70 -9.20 -1.76
C GLY A 142 6.62 -10.24 -1.58
N GLN A 143 6.09 -10.39 -0.36
CA GLN A 143 5.02 -11.34 -0.05
C GLN A 143 3.73 -11.00 -0.80
N LEU A 144 3.33 -9.72 -0.82
CA LEU A 144 2.16 -9.28 -1.60
C LEU A 144 2.33 -9.52 -3.11
N ASP A 145 3.54 -9.32 -3.64
CA ASP A 145 3.85 -9.62 -5.05
C ASP A 145 3.73 -11.14 -5.36
N GLU A 146 4.11 -11.99 -4.41
CA GLU A 146 3.92 -13.44 -4.53
C GLU A 146 2.44 -13.84 -4.44
N ILE A 147 1.67 -13.22 -3.54
CA ILE A 147 0.22 -13.40 -3.44
C ILE A 147 -0.46 -13.00 -4.76
N ALA A 148 -0.15 -11.82 -5.29
CA ALA A 148 -0.69 -11.35 -6.57
C ALA A 148 -0.38 -12.32 -7.72
N LYS A 149 0.81 -12.94 -7.74
CA LYS A 149 1.16 -13.96 -8.75
C LYS A 149 0.41 -15.27 -8.55
N MET A 150 0.09 -15.64 -7.30
CA MET A 150 -0.73 -16.82 -7.04
C MET A 150 -2.16 -16.61 -7.54
N LEU A 151 -2.71 -15.42 -7.33
CA LEU A 151 -4.04 -15.03 -7.81
C LEU A 151 -4.11 -14.83 -9.33
N ASP A 152 -2.97 -14.56 -9.98
CA ASP A 152 -2.90 -14.42 -11.44
C ASP A 152 -3.29 -15.72 -12.15
N GLY A 153 -4.26 -15.62 -13.06
CA GLY A 153 -4.79 -16.76 -13.81
C GLY A 153 -5.69 -17.71 -13.01
N ALA A 154 -6.04 -17.38 -11.76
CA ALA A 154 -7.04 -18.11 -10.99
C ALA A 154 -8.43 -18.01 -11.65
N LYS A 155 -9.15 -19.13 -11.67
CA LYS A 155 -10.48 -19.25 -12.33
C LYS A 155 -11.50 -19.80 -11.34
N GLY A 156 -11.72 -19.07 -10.26
CA GLY A 156 -12.67 -19.42 -9.22
C GLY A 156 -14.11 -19.11 -9.64
N GLY A 157 -14.97 -20.10 -9.53
CA GLY A 157 -16.44 -19.95 -9.68
C GLY A 157 -17.22 -20.56 -8.52
N LYS A 158 -16.53 -20.90 -7.41
CA LYS A 158 -17.11 -21.55 -6.23
C LYS A 158 -17.07 -20.69 -4.97
N MET A 159 -16.62 -19.45 -5.09
CA MET A 159 -16.57 -18.53 -3.95
C MET A 159 -17.94 -18.33 -3.32
N GLN A 160 -17.99 -18.45 -1.99
CA GLN A 160 -19.16 -18.08 -1.21
C GLN A 160 -19.06 -16.59 -0.87
N GLN A 161 -20.18 -15.88 -0.86
CA GLN A 161 -20.20 -14.43 -0.61
C GLN A 161 -19.52 -14.03 0.70
N ILE A 162 -19.66 -14.82 1.76
CA ILE A 162 -19.04 -14.56 3.07
C ILE A 162 -17.52 -14.64 2.96
N VAL A 163 -17.00 -15.66 2.28
CA VAL A 163 -15.56 -15.86 2.07
C VAL A 163 -14.99 -14.71 1.22
N SER A 164 -15.74 -14.28 0.20
CA SER A 164 -15.37 -13.12 -0.62
C SER A 164 -15.37 -11.81 0.18
N ALA A 165 -16.31 -11.65 1.12
CA ALA A 165 -16.36 -10.47 1.98
C ALA A 165 -15.11 -10.42 2.87
N THR A 166 -14.78 -11.52 3.55
CA THR A 166 -13.57 -11.61 4.37
C THR A 166 -12.32 -11.24 3.57
N VAL A 167 -12.12 -11.76 2.36
CA VAL A 167 -10.95 -11.41 1.55
C VAL A 167 -10.94 -9.94 1.12
N VAL A 168 -12.10 -9.33 0.86
CA VAL A 168 -12.18 -7.90 0.55
C VAL A 168 -11.86 -7.05 1.77
N ASP A 169 -12.43 -7.38 2.92
CA ASP A 169 -12.17 -6.69 4.19
C ASP A 169 -10.66 -6.70 4.50
N GLN A 170 -10.00 -7.85 4.33
CA GLN A 170 -8.55 -7.95 4.53
C GLN A 170 -7.70 -7.12 3.55
N VAL A 171 -8.20 -6.89 2.33
CA VAL A 171 -7.51 -6.01 1.37
C VAL A 171 -7.75 -4.53 1.70
N ASP A 172 -8.91 -4.21 2.26
CA ASP A 172 -9.29 -2.87 2.72
C ASP A 172 -8.47 -2.46 3.96
N ASP A 173 -8.45 -3.30 4.99
CA ASP A 173 -7.64 -3.11 6.20
C ASP A 173 -6.13 -2.96 5.85
N LEU A 174 -5.65 -3.80 4.91
CA LEU A 174 -4.28 -3.68 4.41
C LEU A 174 -4.04 -2.37 3.64
N GLN A 175 -5.03 -1.85 2.92
CA GLN A 175 -4.91 -0.57 2.24
C GLN A 175 -4.82 0.58 3.24
N GLU A 176 -5.65 0.58 4.27
CA GLU A 176 -5.66 1.58 5.35
C GLU A 176 -4.30 1.63 6.05
N THR A 177 -3.75 0.48 6.45
CA THR A 177 -2.45 0.43 7.14
C THR A 177 -1.27 0.84 6.24
N VAL A 178 -1.35 0.59 4.93
CA VAL A 178 -0.36 1.13 3.98
C VAL A 178 -0.48 2.65 3.84
N GLU A 179 -1.68 3.21 3.95
CA GLU A 179 -1.89 4.66 4.00
C GLU A 179 -1.31 5.28 5.27
N ASP A 180 -1.52 4.67 6.44
CA ASP A 180 -0.94 5.11 7.70
C ASP A 180 0.59 5.16 7.63
N LEU A 181 1.22 4.15 7.01
CA LEU A 181 2.67 4.18 6.77
C LEU A 181 3.06 5.37 5.87
N VAL A 182 2.30 5.65 4.81
CA VAL A 182 2.58 6.79 3.93
C VAL A 182 2.49 8.11 4.70
N VAL A 183 1.47 8.27 5.55
CA VAL A 183 1.31 9.45 6.41
C VAL A 183 2.47 9.58 7.40
N ALA A 184 2.84 8.50 8.09
CA ALA A 184 3.96 8.49 9.03
C ALA A 184 5.30 8.84 8.35
N LEU A 185 5.49 8.40 7.11
CA LEU A 185 6.70 8.69 6.32
C LEU A 185 6.74 10.14 5.81
N GLU A 186 5.61 10.83 5.69
CA GLU A 186 5.58 12.26 5.31
C GLU A 186 6.09 13.17 6.43
N ASP A 187 5.86 12.78 7.67
CA ASP A 187 6.36 13.48 8.85
C ASP A 187 7.82 13.09 9.21
N ALA A 188 8.42 12.16 8.44
CA ALA A 188 9.72 11.59 8.72
C ALA A 188 10.89 12.44 8.21
N ASP A 189 11.39 13.33 9.08
CA ASP A 189 12.67 14.00 8.86
C ASP A 189 13.85 13.01 9.04
N GLY A 190 14.74 12.89 8.04
CA GLY A 190 15.97 12.10 8.14
C GLY A 190 15.91 10.72 7.47
N LEU A 191 14.73 10.22 7.11
CA LEU A 191 14.63 9.16 6.10
C LEU A 191 14.82 9.80 4.72
N SER A 192 15.69 9.23 3.88
CA SER A 192 15.90 9.73 2.51
C SER A 192 14.74 9.28 1.60
N ILE A 193 13.53 9.71 1.92
CA ILE A 193 12.31 9.39 1.20
C ILE A 193 12.15 10.37 0.05
N ASN A 194 11.69 9.86 -1.07
CA ASN A 194 11.36 10.69 -2.21
C ASN A 194 9.91 11.17 -2.08
N ASN A 195 9.71 12.47 -1.87
CA ASN A 195 8.36 13.06 -1.77
C ASN A 195 7.48 12.75 -2.99
N GLN A 196 8.06 12.57 -4.18
CA GLN A 196 7.28 12.15 -5.35
C GLN A 196 6.72 10.73 -5.18
N HIS A 197 7.47 9.81 -4.57
CA HIS A 197 6.99 8.46 -4.30
C HIS A 197 5.88 8.47 -3.25
N LEU A 198 5.97 9.31 -2.21
CA LEU A 198 4.87 9.48 -1.23
C LEU A 198 3.61 10.04 -1.87
N GLN A 199 3.74 11.08 -2.72
CA GLN A 199 2.61 11.64 -3.45
C GLN A 199 1.99 10.66 -4.45
N ASP A 200 2.81 9.84 -5.11
CA ASP A 200 2.33 8.81 -6.03
C ASP A 200 1.68 7.65 -5.27
N ALA A 201 2.18 7.32 -4.08
CA ALA A 201 1.58 6.32 -3.18
C ALA A 201 0.19 6.75 -2.72
N ARG A 202 0.04 7.96 -2.18
CA ARG A 202 -1.26 8.56 -1.81
C ARG A 202 -2.28 8.42 -2.94
N LYS A 203 -1.95 8.91 -4.13
CA LYS A 203 -2.87 8.84 -5.28
C LYS A 203 -3.30 7.42 -5.67
N ARG A 204 -2.45 6.42 -5.43
CA ARG A 204 -2.79 5.01 -5.69
C ARG A 204 -3.73 4.49 -4.61
N LEU A 205 -3.44 4.80 -3.35
CA LEU A 205 -4.25 4.42 -2.19
C LEU A 205 -5.63 5.08 -2.23
N ASP A 206 -5.71 6.41 -2.42
CA ASP A 206 -6.98 7.14 -2.59
C ASP A 206 -7.86 6.56 -3.70
N LYS A 207 -7.23 6.07 -4.78
CA LYS A 207 -7.94 5.45 -5.89
C LYS A 207 -8.43 4.04 -5.52
N MET A 208 -7.62 3.30 -4.78
CA MET A 208 -7.97 1.96 -4.32
C MET A 208 -9.10 2.01 -3.29
N GLU A 209 -9.02 2.89 -2.30
CA GLU A 209 -10.08 3.17 -1.32
C GLU A 209 -11.41 3.41 -2.05
N GLN A 210 -11.44 4.34 -3.02
CA GLN A 210 -12.63 4.62 -3.83
C GLN A 210 -13.14 3.42 -4.64
N GLU A 211 -12.27 2.48 -5.03
CA GLU A 211 -12.68 1.26 -5.73
C GLU A 211 -13.23 0.21 -4.75
N LEU A 212 -12.67 0.11 -3.55
CA LEU A 212 -13.11 -0.77 -2.46
C LEU A 212 -14.44 -0.28 -1.87
N ASP A 213 -14.57 1.01 -1.57
CA ASP A 213 -15.81 1.66 -1.13
C ASP A 213 -16.97 1.39 -2.09
N ARG A 214 -16.72 1.49 -3.40
CA ARG A 214 -17.74 1.20 -4.41
C ARG A 214 -18.22 -0.23 -4.38
N ASN A 215 -17.35 -1.17 -3.99
CA ASN A 215 -17.73 -2.57 -3.82
C ASN A 215 -18.49 -2.79 -2.51
N ALA A 216 -18.11 -2.08 -1.44
CA ALA A 216 -18.81 -2.07 -0.16
C ALA A 216 -20.23 -1.46 -0.27
N ASP A 217 -20.42 -0.48 -1.16
CA ASP A 217 -21.70 0.18 -1.45
C ASP A 217 -22.63 -0.62 -2.39
N LEU A 218 -22.23 -1.81 -2.83
CA LEU A 218 -23.10 -2.67 -3.63
C LEU A 218 -24.27 -3.19 -2.79
N ASP A 219 -25.47 -3.18 -3.36
CA ASP A 219 -26.58 -3.91 -2.73
C ASP A 219 -26.34 -5.43 -2.78
N ASP A 220 -27.03 -6.19 -1.92
CA ASP A 220 -26.88 -7.65 -1.79
C ASP A 220 -26.90 -8.40 -3.14
N ALA A 221 -27.74 -7.95 -4.09
CA ALA A 221 -27.87 -8.59 -5.39
C ALA A 221 -26.63 -8.34 -6.26
N ARG A 222 -26.14 -7.09 -6.30
CA ARG A 222 -24.93 -6.73 -7.03
C ARG A 222 -23.68 -7.30 -6.35
N TRP A 223 -23.61 -7.26 -5.02
CA TRP A 223 -22.56 -7.90 -4.24
C TRP A 223 -22.48 -9.39 -4.56
N SER A 224 -23.61 -10.11 -4.53
CA SER A 224 -23.63 -11.53 -4.88
C SER A 224 -23.04 -11.80 -6.28
N VAL A 225 -23.36 -10.98 -7.28
CA VAL A 225 -22.84 -11.15 -8.65
C VAL A 225 -21.35 -10.84 -8.72
N TYR A 226 -20.88 -9.84 -7.97
CA TYR A 226 -19.47 -9.51 -7.88
C TYR A 226 -18.69 -10.62 -7.16
N ALA A 227 -19.06 -10.90 -5.91
CA ALA A 227 -18.37 -11.78 -4.98
C ALA A 227 -18.21 -13.22 -5.47
N THR A 228 -19.16 -13.73 -6.25
CA THR A 228 -19.12 -15.10 -6.79
C THR A 228 -18.81 -15.14 -8.28
N GLY A 229 -18.52 -14.00 -8.90
CA GLY A 229 -18.29 -13.87 -10.33
C GLY A 229 -16.81 -13.91 -10.71
N ASP A 230 -16.54 -14.09 -12.01
CA ASP A 230 -15.19 -14.20 -12.57
C ASP A 230 -14.31 -12.95 -12.38
N GLN A 231 -14.92 -11.83 -11.98
CA GLN A 231 -14.26 -10.54 -11.74
C GLN A 231 -13.67 -10.41 -10.34
N PHE A 232 -14.09 -11.24 -9.38
CA PHE A 232 -13.67 -11.14 -7.98
C PHE A 232 -12.17 -11.34 -7.82
N THR A 233 -11.67 -12.53 -8.19
CA THR A 233 -10.24 -12.88 -8.01
C THR A 233 -9.31 -11.94 -8.79
N PRO A 234 -9.59 -11.56 -10.06
CA PRO A 234 -8.81 -10.52 -10.74
C PRO A 234 -8.83 -9.16 -10.05
N GLY A 235 -9.95 -8.78 -9.40
CA GLY A 235 -10.05 -7.55 -8.61
C GLY A 235 -9.11 -7.58 -7.39
N ILE A 236 -9.17 -8.66 -6.60
CA ILE A 236 -8.27 -8.87 -5.46
C ILE A 236 -6.80 -8.88 -5.92
N GLN A 237 -6.49 -9.60 -7.00
CA GLN A 237 -5.15 -9.67 -7.58
C GLN A 237 -4.60 -8.29 -7.94
N LYS A 238 -5.43 -7.46 -8.59
CA LYS A 238 -5.06 -6.09 -8.96
C LYS A 238 -4.74 -5.27 -7.70
N ASN A 239 -5.60 -5.31 -6.69
CA ASN A 239 -5.42 -4.52 -5.47
C ASN A 239 -4.16 -4.95 -4.70
N VAL A 240 -3.97 -6.25 -4.49
CA VAL A 240 -2.77 -6.78 -3.85
C VAL A 240 -1.50 -6.41 -4.63
N SER A 241 -1.54 -6.44 -5.96
CA SER A 241 -0.41 -6.01 -6.80
C SER A 241 -0.12 -4.51 -6.67
N GLU A 242 -1.15 -3.67 -6.61
CA GLU A 242 -1.01 -2.23 -6.42
C GLU A 242 -0.40 -1.90 -5.05
N LEU A 243 -0.86 -2.55 -3.97
CA LEU A 243 -0.28 -2.42 -2.62
C LEU A 243 1.21 -2.84 -2.58
N ALA A 244 1.54 -3.99 -3.19
CA ALA A 244 2.92 -4.45 -3.32
C ALA A 244 3.81 -3.40 -4.04
N GLN A 245 3.32 -2.79 -5.11
CA GLN A 245 4.04 -1.77 -5.85
C GLN A 245 4.18 -0.48 -5.05
N THR A 246 3.13 -0.06 -4.32
CA THR A 246 3.14 1.11 -3.45
C THR A 246 4.25 0.97 -2.40
N LEU A 247 4.23 -0.10 -1.61
CA LEU A 247 5.26 -0.37 -0.58
C LEU A 247 6.68 -0.41 -1.17
N ARG A 248 6.86 -1.11 -2.29
CA ARG A 248 8.17 -1.21 -2.95
C ARG A 248 8.68 0.15 -3.43
N SER A 249 7.80 1.09 -3.75
CA SER A 249 8.18 2.42 -4.25
C SER A 249 8.61 3.40 -3.17
N LEU A 250 8.12 3.24 -1.93
CA LEU A 250 8.35 4.18 -0.81
C LEU A 250 9.85 4.43 -0.57
N PHE A 251 10.66 3.37 -0.63
CA PHE A 251 12.10 3.43 -0.37
C PHE A 251 12.96 3.30 -1.63
N GLN A 252 12.36 3.36 -2.82
CA GLN A 252 13.14 3.42 -4.06
C GLN A 252 13.86 4.77 -4.13
N GLN A 253 15.17 4.72 -4.28
CA GLN A 253 15.93 5.92 -4.59
C GLN A 253 15.54 6.35 -6.00
N GLY A 254 14.81 7.47 -6.10
CA GLY A 254 14.39 8.06 -7.37
C GLY A 254 15.55 8.00 -8.35
N ALA A 255 15.32 7.43 -9.53
CA ALA A 255 16.37 7.16 -10.51
C ALA A 255 17.18 8.44 -10.73
N ARG A 256 18.38 8.51 -10.15
CA ARG A 256 19.36 9.53 -10.51
C ARG A 256 19.48 9.43 -12.02
N CYS A 257 19.24 10.52 -12.75
CA CYS A 257 19.52 10.60 -14.17
C CYS A 257 20.94 10.08 -14.39
N ARG A 258 21.06 8.80 -14.76
CA ARG A 258 22.34 8.17 -15.00
C ARG A 258 22.70 8.67 -16.39
N CYS A 259 23.42 9.79 -16.44
CA CYS A 259 24.07 10.22 -17.67
C CYS A 259 24.88 9.01 -18.15
N LYS A 260 24.45 8.37 -19.24
CA LYS A 260 25.23 7.37 -19.95
C LYS A 260 26.50 8.07 -20.40
N HIS A 261 27.58 7.93 -19.64
CA HIS A 261 28.88 8.45 -20.00
C HIS A 261 29.56 7.43 -20.91
N GLU A 262 29.37 7.61 -22.21
CA GLU A 262 30.34 7.17 -23.19
C GLU A 262 31.42 8.25 -23.22
N SER A 263 32.57 7.97 -22.59
CA SER A 263 33.88 8.59 -22.80
C SER A 263 34.65 8.77 -21.49
N ASN A 264 35.87 8.27 -21.54
CA ASN A 264 36.83 8.07 -20.47
C ASN A 264 37.53 9.39 -20.14
N ARG A 265 37.03 10.13 -19.13
CA ARG A 265 37.79 11.10 -18.29
C ARG A 265 36.87 11.72 -17.22
N PRO A 266 37.26 11.73 -15.92
CA PRO A 266 36.46 12.36 -14.88
C PRO A 266 36.59 13.90 -14.99
N ARG A 267 35.47 14.59 -15.15
CA ARG A 267 35.35 16.02 -14.80
C ARG A 267 34.48 16.14 -13.55
N PRO A 268 34.80 17.04 -12.61
CA PRO A 268 33.98 17.22 -11.43
C PRO A 268 32.61 17.82 -11.81
N CYS A 269 31.55 17.27 -11.24
CA CYS A 269 30.21 17.86 -11.30
C CYS A 269 30.24 19.26 -10.68
N PRO A 270 29.65 20.30 -11.31
CA PRO A 270 29.57 21.61 -10.70
C PRO A 270 28.56 21.59 -9.55
N ALA A 271 28.95 22.18 -8.43
CA ALA A 271 28.07 22.46 -7.29
C ALA A 271 27.06 23.58 -7.62
N HIS A 272 25.86 23.44 -7.05
CA HIS A 272 24.74 24.38 -6.85
C HIS A 272 24.80 25.79 -7.47
N VAL A 273 23.71 26.21 -8.15
CA VAL A 273 23.02 27.50 -7.94
C VAL A 273 21.55 27.37 -8.38
N GLY A 274 20.63 28.05 -7.70
CA GLY A 274 19.18 27.85 -7.79
C GLY A 274 18.47 28.17 -9.12
N GLY A 275 17.20 27.75 -9.16
CA GLY A 275 16.16 28.29 -10.05
C GLY A 275 16.31 27.99 -11.54
N ALA A 276 16.01 26.77 -11.97
CA ALA A 276 15.31 26.50 -13.25
C ALA A 276 15.04 25.00 -13.39
N VAL A 277 13.79 24.66 -13.71
CA VAL A 277 13.34 23.32 -14.04
C VAL A 277 14.05 22.87 -15.33
N ALA A 278 14.94 21.89 -15.25
CA ALA A 278 15.51 21.27 -16.44
C ALA A 278 14.50 20.26 -17.01
N SER A 279 13.67 20.75 -17.94
CA SER A 279 12.76 19.92 -18.74
C SER A 279 13.57 19.02 -19.68
N CYS A 280 13.49 17.71 -19.48
CA CYS A 280 13.97 16.73 -20.46
C CYS A 280 12.98 16.62 -21.63
N PHE A 281 13.07 17.56 -22.59
CA PHE A 281 12.36 17.46 -23.86
C PHE A 281 13.02 16.39 -24.74
N ARG A 282 12.31 15.28 -24.97
CA ARG A 282 12.67 14.27 -25.97
C ARG A 282 12.32 14.80 -27.36
N ARG A 283 13.27 15.42 -28.06
CA ARG A 283 13.13 15.73 -29.50
C ARG A 283 13.29 14.43 -30.30
N SER A 284 12.16 13.82 -30.69
CA SER A 284 12.14 12.80 -31.74
C SER A 284 12.44 13.47 -33.08
N ALA A 285 13.60 13.16 -33.67
CA ALA A 285 13.94 13.57 -35.01
C ALA A 285 13.29 12.61 -36.02
N LEU A 286 12.27 13.10 -36.74
CA LEU A 286 11.83 12.54 -38.01
C LEU A 286 12.71 13.10 -39.13
N PRO A 287 13.23 12.30 -40.08
CA PRO A 287 13.83 12.83 -41.28
C PRO A 287 12.75 13.25 -42.29
N ILE A 288 12.80 14.54 -42.65
CA ILE A 288 12.04 15.15 -43.74
C ILE A 288 12.53 14.58 -45.08
N ARG A 289 11.62 14.04 -45.89
CA ARG A 289 11.76 13.97 -47.35
C ARG A 289 10.58 14.71 -47.99
N THR A 290 10.93 15.79 -48.67
CA THR A 290 10.11 16.64 -49.53
C THR A 290 9.59 15.92 -50.77
N ALA A 291 8.31 16.09 -51.12
CA ALA A 291 7.87 16.80 -52.35
C ALA A 291 6.38 16.55 -52.71
N GLN A 292 5.67 17.67 -52.89
CA GLN A 292 4.64 17.98 -53.91
C GLN A 292 3.25 17.29 -53.91
N ALA A 293 2.28 18.06 -53.37
CA ALA A 293 1.08 18.63 -54.01
C ALA A 293 0.23 17.80 -55.02
N VAL A 294 -1.10 17.80 -54.75
CA VAL A 294 -2.25 18.24 -55.60
C VAL A 294 -3.45 17.29 -55.46
N GLY A 295 -4.63 17.85 -55.16
CA GLY A 295 -5.91 17.40 -55.74
C GLY A 295 -6.85 16.61 -54.84
N THR A 296 -8.00 17.22 -54.53
CA THR A 296 -9.19 16.65 -53.87
C THR A 296 -10.04 15.81 -54.86
N PRO A 297 -11.28 15.40 -54.51
CA PRO A 297 -11.68 14.03 -54.18
C PRO A 297 -12.55 13.37 -55.27
N SER A 298 -12.74 12.05 -55.25
CA SER A 298 -13.94 11.49 -55.87
C SER A 298 -14.30 10.09 -55.37
N HIS A 299 -15.61 9.91 -55.23
CA HIS A 299 -16.36 8.69 -55.01
C HIS A 299 -15.88 7.51 -55.86
N TYR A 300 -15.97 6.29 -55.32
CA TYR A 300 -16.65 5.18 -55.98
C TYR A 300 -16.99 4.09 -54.94
N SER A 301 -18.29 3.82 -54.81
CA SER A 301 -18.84 2.57 -54.29
C SER A 301 -18.40 1.40 -55.17
N ALA A 302 -18.23 0.19 -54.61
CA ALA A 302 -18.90 -1.04 -55.08
C ALA A 302 -18.19 -2.32 -54.60
N GLU A 303 -19.02 -3.22 -54.07
CA GLU A 303 -19.00 -4.67 -54.33
C GLU A 303 -17.93 -5.57 -53.66
N LEU A 304 -18.38 -6.27 -52.60
CA LEU A 304 -18.20 -7.74 -52.44
C LEU A 304 -18.88 -8.45 -53.64
N PRO A 305 -18.58 -9.73 -54.02
CA PRO A 305 -18.15 -10.82 -53.14
C PRO A 305 -17.18 -11.88 -53.74
N GLY A 306 -16.71 -12.82 -52.90
CA GLY A 306 -16.67 -14.22 -53.32
C GLY A 306 -15.38 -15.02 -53.15
N ARG A 307 -15.54 -16.16 -52.45
CA ARG A 307 -14.85 -17.47 -52.57
C ARG A 307 -13.38 -17.52 -52.11
N ALA A 308 -13.08 -18.21 -51.00
CA ALA A 308 -13.00 -19.67 -50.82
C ALA A 308 -11.79 -20.32 -51.51
N ALA A 309 -10.78 -20.66 -50.71
CA ALA A 309 -10.04 -21.93 -50.77
C ALA A 309 -9.03 -21.97 -49.60
N GLY A 310 -9.02 -23.09 -48.88
CA GLY A 310 -8.04 -23.40 -47.82
C GLY A 310 -6.73 -23.97 -48.38
N PRO A 311 -6.05 -24.86 -47.63
CA PRO A 311 -4.70 -24.62 -47.14
C PRO A 311 -3.60 -25.39 -47.90
N CYS A 312 -2.38 -24.86 -47.78
CA CYS A 312 -1.11 -25.59 -47.73
C CYS A 312 -0.20 -24.83 -46.75
#